data_AF-A0A6C1QLQ7-F1
#
_entry.id   AF-A0A6C1QLQ7-F1
#
_cell.length_a   1.000
_cell.length_b   1.000
_cell.length_c   1.000
_cell.angle_alpha   90.00
_cell.angle_beta   90.00
_cell.angle_gamma   90.00
#
_symmetry.space_group_name_H-M   'P 1'
#
loop_
_entity.id
_entity.type
_entity.pdbx_description
1 polymer ?
#
loop_
_entity_poly.entity_id
_entity_poly.type
_entity_poly.pdbx_seq_one_letter_code
_entity_poly.pdbx_strand_id
1 'polypeptide(L)' 'GGDGDGDGQVLLQDLLNVLNPQSGQSGYNAGDFDLDGQVLLQDLLNILNPNSGIGTQVP' A
#
# COMPACT_ATOMS: atom_id res chain seq x y z
N GLY A 1 -0.65 4.18 -12.04
CA GLY A 1 -2.11 4.34 -12.05
C GLY A 1 -2.61 4.00 -10.67
N GLY A 2 -3.48 4.81 -10.10
CA GLY A 2 -4.08 4.55 -8.77
C GLY A 2 -5.52 4.05 -8.83
N ASP A 3 -6.09 3.96 -10.04
CA ASP A 3 -7.39 3.37 -10.33
C ASP A 3 -7.18 1.86 -10.53
N GLY A 4 -7.34 1.10 -9.45
CA GLY A 4 -7.02 -0.32 -9.37
C GLY A 4 -8.14 -1.21 -9.89
N ASP A 5 -9.37 -0.71 -9.92
CA ASP A 5 -10.54 -1.43 -10.43
C ASP A 5 -11.08 -0.92 -11.79
N GLY A 6 -10.54 0.19 -12.30
CA GLY A 6 -10.84 0.72 -13.63
C GLY A 6 -12.16 1.46 -13.73
N ASP A 7 -12.71 1.94 -12.61
CA ASP A 7 -13.97 2.68 -12.58
C ASP A 7 -13.82 4.17 -12.99
N GLY A 8 -12.59 4.61 -13.24
CA GLY A 8 -12.26 5.99 -13.61
C GLY A 8 -12.11 6.95 -12.43
N GLN A 9 -12.17 6.44 -11.20
CA GLN A 9 -11.92 7.17 -9.97
C GLN A 9 -10.64 6.65 -9.30
N VAL A 10 -10.11 7.44 -8.37
CA VAL A 10 -8.98 7.02 -7.54
C VAL A 10 -9.44 7.18 -6.09
N LEU A 11 -9.80 6.06 -5.48
CA LEU A 11 -10.46 5.95 -4.18
C LEU A 11 -9.67 5.04 -3.24
N LEU A 12 -9.99 5.10 -1.94
CA LEU A 12 -9.46 4.16 -0.96
C LEU A 12 -9.79 2.70 -1.32
N GLN A 13 -10.91 2.47 -2.01
CA GLN A 13 -11.32 1.14 -2.44
C GLN A 13 -10.29 0.49 -3.37
N ASP A 14 -9.60 1.26 -4.21
CA ASP A 14 -8.53 0.74 -5.06
C ASP A 14 -7.40 0.12 -4.26
N LEU A 15 -6.98 0.79 -3.18
CA LEU A 15 -5.93 0.28 -2.29
C LEU A 15 -6.41 -0.98 -1.55
N LEU A 16 -7.67 -1.01 -1.12
CA LEU A 16 -8.26 -2.19 -0.46
C LEU A 16 -8.41 -3.37 -1.41
N ASN A 17 -8.67 -3.12 -2.70
CA ASN A 17 -8.76 -4.16 -3.73
C ASN A 17 -7.40 -4.86 -3.97
N VAL A 18 -6.29 -4.15 -3.74
CA VAL A 18 -4.93 -4.72 -3.79
C VAL A 18 -4.56 -5.43 -2.49
N LEU A 19 -4.82 -4.80 -1.34
CA LEU A 19 -4.34 -5.27 -0.04
C LEU A 19 -5.15 -6.47 0.49
N ASN A 20 -6.48 -6.44 0.41
CA ASN A 20 -7.32 -7.47 1.03
C ASN A 20 -7.04 -8.90 0.52
N PRO A 21 -6.86 -9.15 -0.79
CA PRO A 21 -6.54 -10.49 -1.29
C PRO A 21 -5.17 -11.01 -0.85
N GLN A 22 -4.27 -10.10 -0.46
CA GLN A 22 -2.87 -10.39 -0.14
C GLN A 22 -2.57 -10.30 1.35
N SER A 23 -3.51 -9.81 2.17
CA SER A 23 -3.35 -9.65 3.61
C SER A 23 -2.86 -10.93 4.29
N GLY A 24 -1.77 -10.82 5.05
CA GLY A 24 -1.11 -11.91 5.76
C GLY A 24 -0.18 -12.77 4.90
N GLN A 25 -0.03 -12.47 3.60
CA GLN A 25 0.97 -13.12 2.75
C GLN A 25 2.36 -12.53 3.03
N SER A 26 3.37 -13.39 2.87
CA SER A 26 4.78 -12.99 2.91
C SER A 26 5.34 -12.95 1.49
N GLY A 27 6.37 -12.12 1.31
CA GLY A 27 7.02 -11.83 0.03
C GLY A 27 6.58 -10.46 -0.52
N TYR A 28 7.34 -10.00 -1.51
CA TYR A 28 7.13 -8.71 -2.19
C TYR A 28 5.94 -8.77 -3.14
N ASN A 29 4.74 -8.64 -2.58
CA ASN A 29 3.48 -8.60 -3.32
C ASN A 29 3.05 -7.17 -3.58
N ALA A 30 2.02 -6.99 -4.40
CA ALA A 30 1.55 -5.65 -4.77
C ALA A 30 1.01 -4.83 -3.58
N GLY A 31 0.55 -5.48 -2.52
CA GLY A 31 0.04 -4.87 -1.29
C GLY A 31 1.08 -4.65 -0.19
N ASP A 32 2.34 -5.05 -0.42
CA ASP A 32 3.49 -4.75 0.45
C ASP A 32 4.00 -3.35 0.06
N PHE A 33 3.38 -2.32 0.66
CA PHE A 33 3.56 -0.93 0.27
C PHE A 33 4.81 -0.30 0.89
N ASP A 34 5.27 -0.83 2.02
CA ASP A 34 6.50 -0.38 2.66
C ASP A 34 7.73 -1.25 2.34
N LEU A 35 7.54 -2.34 1.57
CA LEU A 35 8.56 -3.25 1.09
C LEU A 35 9.28 -3.99 2.22
N ASP A 36 8.57 -4.35 3.30
CA ASP A 36 9.10 -5.13 4.41
C ASP A 36 8.99 -6.65 4.20
N GLY A 37 8.37 -7.09 3.11
CA GLY A 37 8.18 -8.49 2.75
C GLY A 37 6.96 -9.13 3.42
N GLN A 38 6.05 -8.34 3.98
CA GLN A 38 4.76 -8.76 4.51
C GLN A 38 3.66 -7.82 4.00
N VAL A 39 2.46 -8.38 3.79
CA VAL A 39 1.28 -7.57 3.46
C VAL A 39 0.40 -7.48 4.70
N LEU A 40 0.34 -6.30 5.32
CA LEU A 40 -0.36 -6.04 6.57
C LEU A 40 -1.22 -4.77 6.47
N LEU A 41 -2.12 -4.59 7.43
CA LEU A 41 -2.88 -3.33 7.55
C LEU A 41 -1.96 -2.11 7.73
N GLN A 42 -0.74 -2.32 8.25
CA GLN A 42 0.24 -1.25 8.42
C GLN A 42 0.67 -0.63 7.07
N ASP A 43 0.73 -1.42 5.99
CA ASP A 43 0.98 -0.93 4.63
C ASP A 43 -0.02 0.14 4.22
N LEU A 44 -1.31 -0.11 4.46
CA LEU A 44 -2.38 0.84 4.18
C LEU A 44 -2.22 2.11 5.03
N LEU A 45 -1.90 1.95 6.31
CA LEU A 45 -1.72 3.08 7.22
C LEU A 45 -0.51 3.93 6.84
N ASN A 46 0.57 3.32 6.33
CA ASN A 46 1.76 4.01 5.86
C ASN A 46 1.46 4.90 4.63
N ILE A 47 0.60 4.43 3.72
CA ILE A 47 0.14 5.24 2.57
C ILE A 47 -0.81 6.37 3.02
N LEU A 48 -1.77 6.07 3.89
CA LEU A 48 -2.80 7.05 4.29
C LEU A 48 -2.30 8.09 5.30
N ASN A 49 -1.27 7.78 6.07
CA ASN A 49 -0.66 8.67 7.06
C ASN A 49 0.85 8.83 6.80
N PRO A 50 1.25 9.62 5.79
CA PRO A 50 2.65 9.70 5.34
C PRO A 50 3.62 10.45 6.30
N ASN A 51 3.42 10.45 7.62
CA ASN A 51 4.19 11.25 8.59
C ASN A 51 4.74 10.46 9.81
N SER A 52 5.15 9.19 9.65
CA SER A 52 5.80 8.42 10.73
C SER A 52 7.27 8.05 10.48
N GLY A 53 7.84 8.35 9.31
CA GLY A 53 9.25 8.11 9.01
C GLY A 53 9.95 9.37 8.51
N ILE A 54 11.11 9.70 9.09
CA ILE A 54 12.02 10.72 8.57
C ILE A 54 12.44 10.26 7.16
N GLY A 55 11.82 10.82 6.13
CA GLY A 55 12.31 10.68 4.77
C GLY A 55 13.68 11.36 4.67
N THR A 56 14.76 10.62 4.87
CA THR A 56 16.08 11.09 4.47
C THR A 56 16.10 11.08 2.95
N GLN A 57 15.85 12.24 2.34
CA GLN A 57 16.30 12.47 0.97
C GLN A 57 17.82 12.28 0.95
N VAL A 58 18.27 11.25 0.26
CA VAL A 58 19.68 11.12 -0.12
C VAL A 58 19.93 12.16 -1.24
N PRO A 59 21.01 12.95 -1.18
CA PRO A 59 21.31 14.02 -2.15
C PRO A 59 21.38 13.57 -3.61
#